data_AF-A0A8H3D989-F1
#
_entry.id   AF-A0A8H3D989-F1
#
_cell.length_a   1.000
_cell.length_b   1.000
_cell.length_c   1.000
_cell.angle_alpha   90.00
_cell.angle_beta   90.00
_cell.angle_gamma   90.00
#
_symmetry.space_group_name_H-M   'P 1'
#
loop_
_entity.id
_entity.type
_entity.pdbx_description
1 polymer ?
#
loop_
_entity_poly.entity_id
_entity_poly.type
_entity_poly.pdbx_seq_one_letter_code
_entity_poly.pdbx_strand_id
1 'polypeptide(L)'
;MPAELPTEILDFVIKYTTTDTRTRLMTLSRRVYSISVRSLYESIPDMNIIRTTQCLLTLSKKPDLAHLVHSFSANLPLYPDLLQAFLALLSDAFGNMTNLRTLSLEIDVPMTINPLNQIACRLTRLSCVIPPEGSYPLSQFLSSQPAIEELFIVCQPDDIDNLSPEALPALKNLTAPLHLLPRLLVYRLSRLSRLCVLDIMAHSIKVTVLTSVLAYPAPPRSMELVIRVAITSNMMESTDIPCALRVLGQAVPYVTSLRMDIYDELIDQGELQYTFTSALSNFPNLKTSAVTFNPTTSDEYIHNSAQVQQTRVSLNTNTNTLTSVQDTLIKLSNTLIKLSDTVLKWTTF
;
A
#
# COMPACT_ATOMS: atom_id res chain seq x y z
N MET A 1 23.94 14.12 -47.72
CA MET A 1 22.77 13.78 -46.89
C MET A 1 23.06 14.24 -45.48
N PRO A 2 22.17 15.03 -44.83
CA PRO A 2 22.38 15.42 -43.44
C PRO A 2 22.32 14.17 -42.55
N ALA A 3 23.26 14.04 -41.61
CA ALA A 3 23.25 12.96 -40.64
C ALA A 3 22.12 13.19 -39.63
N GLU A 4 21.07 12.37 -39.69
CA GLU A 4 19.99 12.40 -38.70
C GLU A 4 20.33 11.51 -37.51
N LEU A 5 20.11 12.02 -36.30
CA LEU A 5 20.21 11.21 -35.09
C LEU A 5 19.09 10.15 -35.05
N PRO A 6 19.38 8.91 -34.64
CA PRO A 6 18.37 7.89 -34.41
C PRO A 6 17.36 8.32 -33.33
N THR A 7 16.10 7.87 -33.44
CA THR A 7 15.01 8.28 -32.55
C THR A 7 15.27 7.85 -31.11
N GLU A 8 15.92 6.70 -30.94
CA GLU A 8 16.29 6.10 -29.68
C GLU A 8 17.29 6.98 -28.91
N ILE A 9 18.22 7.61 -29.63
CA ILE A 9 19.19 8.53 -29.04
C ILE A 9 18.50 9.81 -28.58
N LEU A 10 17.58 10.35 -29.37
CA LEU A 10 16.79 11.53 -28.98
C LEU A 10 15.90 11.24 -27.77
N ASP A 11 15.24 10.08 -27.74
CA ASP A 11 14.40 9.64 -26.63
C ASP A 11 15.22 9.51 -25.34
N PHE A 12 16.42 8.91 -25.44
CA PHE A 12 17.38 8.83 -24.34
C PHE A 12 17.78 10.21 -23.83
N VAL A 13 18.17 11.14 -24.72
CA VAL A 13 18.54 12.52 -24.33
C VAL A 13 17.37 13.21 -23.62
N ILE A 14 16.16 13.15 -24.19
CA ILE A 14 14.96 13.78 -23.63
C ILE A 14 14.64 13.22 -22.24
N LYS A 15 14.77 11.91 -22.03
CA LYS A 15 14.50 11.25 -20.75
C LYS A 15 15.34 11.82 -19.60
N TYR A 16 16.60 12.17 -19.85
CA TYR A 16 17.50 12.75 -18.83
C TYR A 16 17.48 14.28 -18.75
N THR A 17 16.70 14.95 -19.58
CA THR A 17 16.56 16.43 -19.51
C THR A 17 15.51 16.86 -18.49
N THR A 18 15.66 18.08 -17.95
CA THR A 18 14.67 18.69 -17.04
C THR A 18 13.37 19.03 -17.78
N THR A 19 12.26 19.16 -17.05
CA THR A 19 10.96 19.54 -17.64
C THR A 19 11.03 20.86 -18.44
N ASP A 20 11.76 21.87 -17.95
CA ASP A 20 11.98 23.13 -18.67
C ASP A 20 12.78 22.92 -19.97
N THR A 21 13.77 22.03 -19.94
CA THR A 21 14.54 21.71 -21.16
C THR A 21 13.66 20.98 -22.17
N ARG A 22 12.80 20.05 -21.73
CA ARG A 22 11.87 19.33 -22.61
C ARG A 22 10.90 20.27 -23.31
N THR A 23 10.34 21.26 -22.61
CA THR A 23 9.43 22.24 -23.22
C THR A 23 10.13 23.11 -24.28
N ARG A 24 11.42 23.43 -24.09
CA ARG A 24 12.23 24.11 -25.12
C ARG A 24 12.55 23.19 -26.30
N LEU A 25 12.91 21.93 -26.05
CA LEU A 25 13.20 20.96 -27.10
C LEU A 25 11.99 20.74 -28.04
N MET A 26 10.77 20.79 -27.49
CA MET A 26 9.53 20.70 -28.27
C MET A 26 9.41 21.72 -29.40
N THR A 27 10.09 22.87 -29.34
CA THR A 27 10.00 23.92 -30.37
C THR A 27 10.98 23.73 -31.52
N LEU A 28 11.96 22.82 -31.38
CA LEU A 28 13.06 22.68 -32.35
C LEU A 28 12.63 21.98 -33.65
N SER A 29 11.84 20.91 -33.54
CA SER A 29 11.34 20.16 -34.71
C SER A 29 10.11 19.32 -34.38
N ARG A 30 9.32 18.94 -35.39
CA ARG A 30 8.15 18.06 -35.22
C ARG A 30 8.50 16.69 -34.66
N ARG A 31 9.68 16.14 -35.01
CA ARG A 31 10.17 14.85 -34.51
C ARG A 31 10.56 14.95 -33.04
N VAL A 32 11.27 16.01 -32.65
CA VAL A 32 11.62 16.24 -31.24
C VAL A 32 10.36 16.54 -30.42
N TYR A 33 9.39 17.26 -30.99
CA TYR A 33 8.08 17.50 -30.38
C TYR A 33 7.36 16.19 -30.03
N SER A 34 7.20 15.26 -30.97
CA SER A 34 6.44 14.02 -30.71
C SER A 34 7.09 13.16 -29.62
N ILE A 35 8.42 13.04 -29.64
CA ILE A 35 9.17 12.30 -28.62
C ILE A 35 9.07 12.99 -27.25
N SER A 36 9.23 14.32 -27.22
CA SER A 36 9.15 15.11 -25.99
C SER A 36 7.75 15.07 -25.36
N VAL A 37 6.69 15.13 -26.18
CA VAL A 37 5.30 15.05 -25.70
C VAL A 37 5.03 13.69 -25.08
N ARG A 38 5.45 12.61 -25.75
CA ARG A 38 5.34 11.25 -25.19
C ARG A 38 6.05 11.14 -23.84
N SER A 39 7.30 11.58 -23.75
CA SER A 39 8.07 11.54 -22.50
C SER A 39 7.48 12.43 -21.39
N LEU A 40 6.88 13.58 -21.75
CA LEU A 40 6.26 14.48 -20.78
C LEU A 40 4.98 13.88 -20.16
N TYR A 41 4.14 13.23 -20.97
CA TYR A 41 2.86 12.67 -20.52
C TYR A 41 2.96 11.22 -20.01
N GLU A 42 4.07 10.51 -20.29
CA GLU A 42 4.28 9.13 -19.86
C GLU A 42 4.09 8.94 -18.35
N SER A 43 4.58 9.88 -17.54
CA SER A 43 4.46 9.84 -16.08
C SER A 43 4.09 11.21 -15.55
N ILE A 44 2.86 11.33 -15.05
CA ILE A 44 2.34 12.54 -14.42
C ILE A 44 2.60 12.42 -12.91
N PRO A 45 3.54 13.21 -12.36
CA PRO A 45 3.81 13.18 -10.93
C PRO A 45 2.72 13.91 -10.15
N ASP A 46 2.79 13.80 -8.83
CA ASP A 46 1.98 14.65 -7.96
C ASP A 46 2.32 16.13 -8.19
N MET A 47 1.29 16.97 -8.25
CA MET A 47 1.36 18.39 -8.56
C MET A 47 0.35 19.13 -7.71
N ASN A 48 0.55 20.45 -7.56
CA ASN A 48 -0.47 21.28 -6.93
C ASN A 48 -1.82 21.19 -7.66
N ILE A 49 -2.91 21.37 -6.91
CA ILE A 49 -4.28 21.18 -7.40
C ILE A 49 -4.60 21.97 -8.66
N ILE A 50 -4.05 23.19 -8.83
CA ILE A 50 -4.28 24.03 -10.01
C ILE A 50 -3.70 23.36 -11.26
N ARG A 51 -2.44 22.91 -11.19
CA ARG A 51 -1.77 22.20 -12.28
C ARG A 51 -2.40 20.85 -12.56
N THR A 52 -2.75 20.10 -11.53
CA THR A 52 -3.46 18.82 -11.67
C THR A 52 -4.78 19.02 -12.38
N THR A 53 -5.58 20.02 -11.99
CA THR A 53 -6.85 20.34 -12.66
C THR A 53 -6.66 20.69 -14.13
N GLN A 54 -5.68 21.55 -14.46
CA GLN A 54 -5.37 21.91 -15.86
C GLN A 54 -4.91 20.70 -16.68
N CYS A 55 -4.09 19.83 -16.07
CA CYS A 55 -3.65 18.59 -16.68
C CYS A 55 -4.84 17.68 -16.98
N LEU A 56 -5.67 17.38 -15.98
CA LEU A 56 -6.87 16.56 -16.14
C LEU A 56 -7.84 17.13 -17.17
N LEU A 57 -8.03 18.46 -17.23
CA LEU A 57 -8.84 19.12 -18.26
C LEU A 57 -8.28 18.91 -19.67
N THR A 58 -6.96 18.87 -19.80
CA THR A 58 -6.31 18.56 -21.08
C THR A 58 -6.52 17.09 -21.44
N LEU A 59 -6.33 16.18 -20.50
CA LEU A 59 -6.44 14.73 -20.72
C LEU A 59 -7.88 14.27 -20.98
N SER A 60 -8.87 14.91 -20.36
CA SER A 60 -10.27 14.64 -20.63
C SER A 60 -10.68 15.10 -22.04
N LYS A 61 -10.08 16.18 -22.55
CA LYS A 61 -10.38 16.75 -23.88
C LYS A 61 -9.52 16.21 -25.01
N LYS A 62 -8.36 15.59 -24.72
CA LYS A 62 -7.41 15.10 -25.71
C LYS A 62 -7.05 13.63 -25.45
N PRO A 63 -7.89 12.68 -25.90
CA PRO A 63 -7.66 11.24 -25.70
C PRO A 63 -6.30 10.76 -26.22
N ASP A 64 -5.82 11.33 -27.33
CA ASP A 64 -4.51 11.00 -27.90
C ASP A 64 -3.36 11.27 -26.93
N LEU A 65 -3.47 12.30 -26.09
CA LEU A 65 -2.48 12.59 -25.04
C LEU A 65 -2.69 11.70 -23.80
N ALA A 66 -3.95 11.48 -23.42
CA ALA A 66 -4.29 10.60 -22.29
C ALA A 66 -3.83 9.16 -22.50
N HIS A 67 -3.86 8.66 -23.73
CA HIS A 67 -3.33 7.35 -24.10
C HIS A 67 -1.81 7.23 -23.88
N LEU A 68 -1.07 8.35 -23.79
CA LEU A 68 0.36 8.32 -23.52
C LEU A 68 0.67 8.13 -22.03
N VAL A 69 -0.31 8.30 -21.14
CA VAL A 69 -0.11 8.24 -19.68
C VAL A 69 0.00 6.79 -19.21
N HIS A 70 1.15 6.45 -18.63
CA HIS A 70 1.42 5.14 -18.02
C HIS A 70 1.43 5.20 -16.49
N SER A 71 1.79 6.35 -15.92
CA SER A 71 1.83 6.57 -14.49
C SER A 71 1.12 7.88 -14.13
N PHE A 72 0.26 7.84 -13.12
CA PHE A 72 -0.44 9.01 -12.60
C PHE A 72 -0.39 9.01 -11.08
N SER A 73 -0.06 10.16 -10.50
CA SER A 73 -0.08 10.39 -9.06
C SER A 73 -0.85 11.67 -8.76
N ALA A 74 -1.75 11.63 -7.77
CA ALA A 74 -2.39 12.83 -7.25
C ALA A 74 -2.71 12.68 -5.76
N ASN A 75 -2.37 13.71 -5.00
CA ASN A 75 -2.92 13.95 -3.67
C ASN A 75 -4.09 14.95 -3.79
N LEU A 76 -5.26 14.57 -3.25
CA LEU A 76 -6.50 15.34 -3.32
C LEU A 76 -6.79 15.99 -1.96
N PRO A 77 -6.41 17.28 -1.78
CA PRO A 77 -6.55 17.96 -0.49
C PRO A 77 -8.01 18.26 -0.11
N LEU A 78 -8.20 18.51 1.18
CA LEU A 78 -9.46 18.76 1.91
C LEU A 78 -10.25 20.02 1.47
N TYR A 79 -10.79 20.05 0.26
CA TYR A 79 -11.73 21.10 -0.18
C TYR A 79 -13.06 20.50 -0.65
N PRO A 80 -14.05 20.31 0.26
CA PRO A 80 -15.31 19.64 -0.05
C PRO A 80 -16.06 20.23 -1.26
N ASP A 81 -16.08 21.56 -1.39
CA ASP A 81 -16.86 22.27 -2.41
C ASP A 81 -16.31 22.12 -3.83
N LEU A 82 -14.99 21.95 -3.98
CA LEU A 82 -14.33 21.78 -5.28
C LEU A 82 -14.24 20.31 -5.70
N LEU A 83 -14.52 19.40 -4.78
CA LEU A 83 -14.23 17.99 -4.95
C LEU A 83 -15.10 17.34 -6.02
N GLN A 84 -16.40 17.65 -6.12
CA GLN A 84 -17.28 16.94 -7.05
C GLN A 84 -16.93 17.20 -8.52
N ALA A 85 -16.75 18.47 -8.91
CA ALA A 85 -16.37 18.83 -10.27
C ALA A 85 -14.96 18.29 -10.61
N PHE A 86 -14.05 18.30 -9.63
CA PHE A 86 -12.73 17.73 -9.78
C PHE A 86 -12.77 16.20 -9.95
N LEU A 87 -13.56 15.48 -9.15
CA LEU A 87 -13.72 14.02 -9.25
C LEU A 87 -14.39 13.61 -10.57
N ALA A 88 -15.37 14.39 -11.05
CA ALA A 88 -15.95 14.17 -12.37
C ALA A 88 -14.88 14.32 -13.46
N LEU A 89 -14.08 15.38 -13.39
CA LEU A 89 -12.98 15.60 -14.32
C LEU A 89 -11.90 14.50 -14.26
N LEU A 90 -11.58 14.02 -13.05
CA LEU A 90 -10.66 12.91 -12.84
C LEU A 90 -11.21 11.61 -13.45
N SER A 91 -12.50 11.35 -13.26
CA SER A 91 -13.21 10.21 -13.84
C SER A 91 -13.14 10.23 -15.37
N ASP A 92 -13.44 11.38 -16.00
CA ASP A 92 -13.38 11.56 -17.45
C ASP A 92 -11.96 11.37 -17.98
N ALA A 93 -10.96 11.92 -17.29
CA ALA A 93 -9.56 11.77 -17.68
C ALA A 93 -9.12 10.30 -17.58
N PHE A 94 -9.47 9.59 -16.49
CA PHE A 94 -9.16 8.17 -16.32
C PHE A 94 -9.80 7.28 -17.39
N GLY A 95 -11.03 7.59 -17.83
CA GLY A 95 -11.65 6.90 -18.96
C GLY A 95 -10.82 6.97 -20.25
N ASN A 96 -10.06 8.05 -20.45
CA ASN A 96 -9.18 8.22 -21.62
C ASN A 96 -7.77 7.63 -21.42
N MET A 97 -7.30 7.40 -20.19
CA MET A 97 -5.96 6.89 -19.87
C MET A 97 -5.84 5.36 -20.02
N THR A 98 -6.07 4.87 -21.24
CA THR A 98 -6.18 3.43 -21.54
C THR A 98 -4.87 2.63 -21.39
N ASN A 99 -3.72 3.30 -21.31
CA ASN A 99 -2.41 2.68 -21.06
C ASN A 99 -1.90 2.86 -19.62
N LEU A 100 -2.72 3.39 -18.71
CA LEU A 100 -2.31 3.58 -17.32
C LEU A 100 -1.97 2.23 -16.67
N ARG A 101 -0.79 2.15 -16.04
CA ARG A 101 -0.24 0.95 -15.40
C ARG A 101 0.06 1.14 -13.93
N THR A 102 0.39 2.38 -13.55
CA THR A 102 0.70 2.77 -12.18
C THR A 102 -0.22 3.90 -11.77
N LEU A 103 -0.93 3.71 -10.66
CA LEU A 103 -1.81 4.72 -10.09
C LEU A 103 -1.45 4.93 -8.63
N SER A 104 -1.26 6.20 -8.25
CA SER A 104 -1.15 6.62 -6.85
C SER A 104 -2.21 7.67 -6.57
N LEU A 105 -3.14 7.36 -5.68
CA LEU A 105 -4.19 8.26 -5.26
C LEU A 105 -4.25 8.35 -3.76
N GLU A 106 -4.13 9.56 -3.27
CA GLU A 106 -4.37 9.89 -1.88
C GLU A 106 -5.56 10.83 -1.82
N ILE A 107 -6.55 10.44 -1.03
CA ILE A 107 -7.85 11.09 -0.99
C ILE A 107 -8.17 11.34 0.47
N ASP A 108 -8.30 12.62 0.84
CA ASP A 108 -8.52 13.01 2.23
C ASP A 108 -10.01 13.27 2.54
N VAL A 109 -10.88 13.24 1.53
CA VAL A 109 -12.30 13.58 1.67
C VAL A 109 -13.20 12.42 1.21
N PRO A 110 -14.32 12.13 1.90
CA PRO A 110 -15.34 11.23 1.41
C PRO A 110 -15.77 11.57 -0.02
N MET A 111 -15.75 10.56 -0.89
CA MET A 111 -16.11 10.72 -2.30
C MET A 111 -17.57 10.33 -2.54
N THR A 112 -18.31 11.21 -3.21
CA THR A 112 -19.64 10.87 -3.75
C THR A 112 -19.56 10.15 -5.10
N ILE A 113 -18.46 10.36 -5.84
CA ILE A 113 -18.19 9.77 -7.15
C ILE A 113 -16.92 8.92 -7.03
N ASN A 114 -16.98 7.67 -7.47
CA ASN A 114 -15.81 6.78 -7.52
C ASN A 114 -15.13 6.90 -8.90
N PRO A 115 -14.00 7.65 -9.02
CA PRO A 115 -13.30 7.81 -10.29
C PRO A 115 -12.62 6.52 -10.77
N LEU A 116 -12.32 5.59 -9.85
CA LEU A 116 -11.67 4.32 -10.21
C LEU A 116 -12.56 3.44 -11.09
N ASN A 117 -13.88 3.61 -11.04
CA ASN A 117 -14.81 2.85 -11.88
C ASN A 117 -14.67 3.15 -13.38
N GLN A 118 -14.06 4.28 -13.75
CA GLN A 118 -13.79 4.61 -15.16
C GLN A 118 -12.49 4.01 -15.70
N ILE A 119 -11.67 3.42 -14.84
CA ILE A 119 -10.38 2.84 -15.23
C ILE A 119 -10.62 1.46 -15.86
N ALA A 120 -10.56 1.42 -17.19
CA ALA A 120 -10.70 0.18 -17.97
C ALA A 120 -9.35 -0.50 -18.30
N CYS A 121 -8.23 0.16 -18.01
CA CYS A 121 -6.90 -0.37 -18.29
C CYS A 121 -6.48 -1.42 -17.24
N ARG A 122 -5.33 -2.05 -17.49
CA ARG A 122 -4.77 -3.11 -16.63
C ARG A 122 -3.68 -2.53 -15.73
N LEU A 123 -4.06 -2.16 -14.51
CA LEU A 123 -3.10 -1.68 -13.52
C LEU A 123 -2.17 -2.81 -13.08
N THR A 124 -0.90 -2.46 -12.94
CA THR A 124 0.16 -3.34 -12.39
C THR A 124 0.58 -2.89 -11.00
N ARG A 125 0.44 -1.59 -10.69
CA ARG A 125 0.73 -1.00 -9.39
C ARG A 125 -0.40 -0.06 -9.00
N LEU A 126 -0.91 -0.22 -7.79
CA LEU A 126 -1.90 0.66 -7.19
C LEU A 126 -1.41 1.09 -5.80
N SER A 127 -1.39 2.40 -5.57
CA SER A 127 -1.28 3.01 -4.25
C SER A 127 -2.55 3.80 -3.99
N CYS A 128 -3.31 3.44 -2.96
CA CYS A 128 -4.58 4.08 -2.66
C CYS A 128 -4.72 4.33 -1.16
N VAL A 129 -4.85 5.59 -0.78
CA VAL A 129 -5.15 6.02 0.58
C VAL A 129 -6.53 6.66 0.56
N ILE A 130 -7.46 6.09 1.31
CA ILE A 130 -8.86 6.49 1.42
C ILE A 130 -9.11 6.84 2.89
N PRO A 131 -9.81 7.94 3.19
CA PRO A 131 -10.01 8.36 4.55
C PRO A 131 -10.98 7.39 5.24
N PRO A 132 -10.90 7.26 6.58
CA PRO A 132 -11.77 6.37 7.33
C PRO A 132 -13.26 6.80 7.28
N GLU A 133 -13.52 8.06 6.98
CA GLU A 133 -14.85 8.65 6.92
C GLU A 133 -15.46 8.47 5.53
N GLY A 134 -16.06 7.30 5.29
CA GLY A 134 -16.75 7.00 4.04
C GLY A 134 -16.76 5.51 3.75
N SER A 135 -17.75 5.07 2.99
CA SER A 135 -17.72 3.75 2.36
C SER A 135 -17.35 3.94 0.90
N TYR A 136 -16.28 3.27 0.49
CA TYR A 136 -15.81 3.28 -0.88
C TYR A 136 -15.68 1.83 -1.36
N PRO A 137 -16.54 1.34 -2.26
CA PRO A 137 -16.57 -0.08 -2.63
C PRO A 137 -15.38 -0.48 -3.50
N LEU A 138 -14.19 -0.55 -2.89
CA LEU A 138 -12.92 -0.81 -3.53
C LEU A 138 -12.79 -2.27 -3.96
N SER A 139 -13.51 -3.17 -3.28
CA SER A 139 -13.62 -4.59 -3.62
C SER A 139 -13.98 -4.85 -5.09
N GLN A 140 -14.96 -4.13 -5.66
CA GLN A 140 -15.35 -4.30 -7.07
C GLN A 140 -14.23 -3.86 -8.02
N PHE A 141 -13.59 -2.74 -7.73
CA PHE A 141 -12.47 -2.23 -8.52
C PHE A 141 -11.26 -3.17 -8.46
N LEU A 142 -10.85 -3.62 -7.27
CA LEU A 142 -9.74 -4.56 -7.13
C LEU A 142 -10.03 -5.90 -7.83
N SER A 143 -11.29 -6.34 -7.83
CA SER A 143 -11.71 -7.55 -8.55
C SER A 143 -11.60 -7.40 -10.08
N SER A 144 -11.79 -6.19 -10.62
CA SER A 144 -11.65 -5.94 -12.07
C SER A 144 -10.19 -5.77 -12.53
N GLN A 145 -9.23 -5.73 -11.59
CA GLN A 145 -7.82 -5.45 -11.85
C GLN A 145 -6.91 -6.66 -11.54
N PRO A 146 -7.01 -7.77 -12.30
CA PRO A 146 -6.28 -8.99 -11.97
C PRO A 146 -4.75 -8.92 -12.19
N ALA A 147 -4.28 -7.88 -12.90
CA ALA A 147 -2.88 -7.68 -13.26
C ALA A 147 -2.08 -6.92 -12.18
N ILE A 148 -2.71 -6.48 -11.09
CA ILE A 148 -2.01 -5.77 -10.01
C ILE A 148 -1.00 -6.72 -9.36
N GLU A 149 0.28 -6.38 -9.49
CA GLU A 149 1.40 -7.07 -8.86
C GLU A 149 1.79 -6.40 -7.53
N GLU A 150 1.57 -5.08 -7.44
CA GLU A 150 1.93 -4.27 -6.29
C GLU A 150 0.74 -3.46 -5.79
N LEU A 151 0.35 -3.69 -4.53
CA LEU A 151 -0.75 -2.99 -3.88
C LEU A 151 -0.26 -2.30 -2.61
N PHE A 152 -0.42 -0.99 -2.55
CA PHE A 152 -0.39 -0.19 -1.33
C PHE A 152 -1.82 0.30 -1.07
N ILE A 153 -2.37 -0.03 0.08
CA ILE A 153 -3.78 0.26 0.38
C ILE A 153 -3.96 0.65 1.85
N VAL A 154 -4.61 1.78 2.07
CA VAL A 154 -5.09 2.23 3.38
C VAL A 154 -6.56 2.62 3.20
N CYS A 155 -7.46 1.83 3.77
CA CYS A 155 -8.91 2.02 3.67
C CYS A 155 -9.62 1.38 4.88
N GLN A 156 -10.95 1.48 4.92
CA GLN A 156 -11.75 0.76 5.90
C GLN A 156 -11.85 -0.73 5.55
N PRO A 157 -12.04 -1.64 6.52
CA PRO A 157 -12.32 -3.05 6.26
C PRO A 157 -13.51 -3.26 5.32
N ASP A 158 -14.58 -2.49 5.53
CA ASP A 158 -15.85 -2.61 4.79
C ASP A 158 -15.67 -2.34 3.28
N ASP A 159 -14.67 -1.53 2.90
CA ASP A 159 -14.37 -1.20 1.50
C ASP A 159 -13.91 -2.42 0.69
N ILE A 160 -13.32 -3.41 1.38
CA ILE A 160 -12.76 -4.64 0.80
C ILE A 160 -13.47 -5.92 1.25
N ASP A 161 -14.55 -5.83 2.02
CA ASP A 161 -15.24 -7.00 2.58
C ASP A 161 -15.81 -7.94 1.51
N ASN A 162 -16.19 -7.40 0.35
CA ASN A 162 -16.72 -8.17 -0.79
C ASN A 162 -15.63 -8.58 -1.81
N LEU A 163 -14.34 -8.48 -1.45
CA LEU A 163 -13.26 -8.85 -2.36
C LEU A 163 -13.25 -10.37 -2.57
N SER A 164 -13.49 -10.83 -3.81
CA SER A 164 -13.54 -12.25 -4.12
C SER A 164 -12.20 -12.96 -3.82
N PRO A 165 -12.21 -14.23 -3.38
CA PRO A 165 -11.00 -15.03 -3.16
C PRO A 165 -10.06 -15.07 -4.37
N GLU A 166 -10.61 -15.05 -5.58
CA GLU A 166 -9.89 -15.11 -6.86
C GLU A 166 -9.35 -13.76 -7.33
N ALA A 167 -9.77 -12.65 -6.70
CA ALA A 167 -9.30 -11.32 -7.06
C ALA A 167 -7.79 -11.16 -6.82
N LEU A 168 -7.15 -10.28 -7.59
CA LEU A 168 -5.71 -9.97 -7.51
C LEU A 168 -4.79 -11.20 -7.62
N PRO A 169 -4.95 -12.06 -8.65
CA PRO A 169 -4.07 -13.21 -8.80
C PRO A 169 -2.61 -12.78 -8.98
N ALA A 170 -2.30 -11.71 -9.71
CA ALA A 170 -0.91 -11.34 -9.95
C ALA A 170 -0.18 -10.74 -8.73
N LEU A 171 -0.86 -10.57 -7.58
CA LEU A 171 -0.32 -9.87 -6.41
C LEU A 171 0.93 -10.56 -5.84
N LYS A 172 2.03 -9.82 -5.81
CA LYS A 172 3.34 -10.25 -5.29
C LYS A 172 3.78 -9.41 -4.11
N ASN A 173 3.48 -8.11 -4.15
CA ASN A 173 3.89 -7.14 -3.14
C ASN A 173 2.66 -6.47 -2.54
N LEU A 174 2.44 -6.66 -1.24
CA LEU A 174 1.35 -6.03 -0.51
C LEU A 174 1.89 -5.09 0.56
N THR A 175 1.35 -3.89 0.63
CA THR A 175 1.55 -2.94 1.72
C THR A 175 0.19 -2.49 2.24
N ALA A 176 -0.14 -2.84 3.49
CA ALA A 176 -1.45 -2.55 4.06
C ALA A 176 -1.41 -2.49 5.58
N PRO A 177 -2.33 -1.77 6.23
CA PRO A 177 -2.55 -1.81 7.67
C PRO A 177 -2.84 -3.24 8.16
N LEU A 178 -2.48 -3.52 9.41
CA LEU A 178 -2.64 -4.83 10.01
C LEU A 178 -4.10 -5.29 10.00
N HIS A 179 -5.05 -4.37 10.19
CA HIS A 179 -6.48 -4.70 10.23
C HIS A 179 -7.06 -5.14 8.88
N LEU A 180 -6.41 -4.83 7.74
CA LEU A 180 -6.85 -5.28 6.42
C LEU A 180 -6.28 -6.65 6.02
N LEU A 181 -5.19 -7.09 6.65
CA LEU A 181 -4.47 -8.30 6.28
C LEU A 181 -5.33 -9.59 6.33
N PRO A 182 -6.21 -9.81 7.34
CA PRO A 182 -7.07 -10.98 7.34
C PRO A 182 -7.93 -11.12 6.07
N ARG A 183 -8.36 -10.02 5.44
CA ARG A 183 -9.15 -10.07 4.20
C ARG A 183 -8.26 -10.25 2.96
N LEU A 184 -7.11 -9.60 2.96
CA LEU A 184 -6.22 -9.58 1.79
C LEU A 184 -5.39 -10.86 1.65
N LEU A 185 -5.00 -11.51 2.76
CA LEU A 185 -4.01 -12.59 2.75
C LEU A 185 -4.57 -14.01 2.64
N VAL A 186 -5.79 -14.28 3.11
CA VAL A 186 -6.35 -15.65 3.25
C VAL A 186 -6.16 -16.51 2.00
N TYR A 187 -6.37 -15.95 0.81
CA TYR A 187 -6.29 -16.69 -0.46
C TYR A 187 -5.05 -16.34 -1.30
N ARG A 188 -4.19 -15.44 -0.81
CA ARG A 188 -3.11 -14.83 -1.61
C ARG A 188 -1.72 -15.00 -1.00
N LEU A 189 -1.63 -15.41 0.26
CA LEU A 189 -0.39 -15.51 1.01
C LEU A 189 0.69 -16.36 0.28
N SER A 190 0.31 -17.49 -0.32
CA SER A 190 1.21 -18.39 -1.04
C SER A 190 1.93 -17.76 -2.24
N ARG A 191 1.42 -16.63 -2.76
CA ARG A 191 1.91 -15.95 -3.96
C ARG A 191 2.72 -14.70 -3.65
N LEU A 192 2.64 -14.21 -2.41
CA LEU A 192 3.34 -13.01 -2.00
C LEU A 192 4.84 -13.27 -1.89
N SER A 193 5.62 -12.41 -2.54
CA SER A 193 7.06 -12.30 -2.33
C SER A 193 7.40 -11.29 -1.25
N ARG A 194 6.56 -10.26 -1.05
CA ARG A 194 6.81 -9.19 -0.09
C ARG A 194 5.51 -8.75 0.60
N LEU A 195 5.56 -8.65 1.91
CA LEU A 195 4.51 -8.09 2.75
C LEU A 195 5.09 -6.96 3.60
N CYS A 196 4.52 -5.76 3.47
CA CYS A 196 4.81 -4.63 4.32
C CYS A 196 3.58 -4.31 5.17
N VAL A 197 3.72 -4.45 6.49
CA VAL A 197 2.65 -4.17 7.43
C VAL A 197 2.73 -2.70 7.83
N LEU A 198 1.73 -1.93 7.42
CA LEU A 198 1.48 -0.60 7.95
C LEU A 198 0.81 -0.76 9.31
N ASP A 199 0.93 0.25 10.16
CA ASP A 199 0.62 0.27 11.60
C ASP A 199 1.80 0.08 12.52
N ILE A 200 1.82 0.99 13.48
CA ILE A 200 2.69 0.99 14.65
C ILE A 200 2.37 -0.24 15.51
N MET A 201 3.30 -1.19 15.58
CA MET A 201 3.29 -2.29 16.56
C MET A 201 3.70 -1.81 17.95
N ALA A 202 2.92 -0.91 18.56
CA ALA A 202 3.13 -0.47 19.94
C ALA A 202 2.68 -1.50 20.99
N HIS A 203 2.01 -2.58 20.57
CA HIS A 203 1.45 -3.60 21.46
C HIS A 203 1.71 -5.01 20.95
N SER A 204 2.13 -5.90 21.86
CA SER A 204 2.34 -7.33 21.60
C SER A 204 1.11 -8.01 20.98
N ILE A 205 -0.11 -7.54 21.32
CA ILE A 205 -1.37 -8.00 20.74
C ILE A 205 -1.37 -7.86 19.20
N LYS A 206 -0.84 -6.77 18.65
CA LYS A 206 -0.78 -6.57 17.19
C LYS A 206 0.14 -7.60 16.53
N VAL A 207 1.24 -7.97 17.18
CA VAL A 207 2.13 -9.04 16.70
C VAL A 207 1.42 -10.39 16.74
N THR A 208 0.64 -10.67 17.78
CA THR A 208 -0.18 -11.90 17.87
C THR A 208 -1.21 -11.97 16.74
N VAL A 209 -1.85 -10.86 16.40
CA VAL A 209 -2.77 -10.78 15.24
C VAL A 209 -2.01 -11.00 13.93
N LEU A 210 -0.84 -10.38 13.74
CA LEU A 210 -0.04 -10.63 12.55
C LEU A 210 0.37 -12.10 12.44
N THR A 211 0.80 -12.68 13.56
CA THR A 211 1.19 -14.09 13.67
C THR A 211 0.03 -15.00 13.25
N SER A 212 -1.18 -14.76 13.76
CA SER A 212 -2.34 -15.59 13.42
C SER A 212 -2.76 -15.48 11.95
N VAL A 213 -2.63 -14.29 11.36
CA VAL A 213 -2.91 -14.06 9.93
C VAL A 213 -1.87 -14.73 9.03
N LEU A 214 -0.61 -14.79 9.47
CA LEU A 214 0.47 -15.40 8.69
C LEU A 214 0.59 -16.92 8.91
N ALA A 215 0.07 -17.46 10.01
CA ALA A 215 0.04 -18.91 10.29
C ALA A 215 -0.91 -19.71 9.38
N TYR A 216 -1.41 -19.13 8.28
CA TYR A 216 -2.38 -19.75 7.39
C TYR A 216 -1.82 -20.96 6.62
N PRO A 217 -2.66 -21.98 6.32
CA PRO A 217 -2.26 -23.11 5.50
C PRO A 217 -1.94 -22.64 4.08
N ALA A 218 -0.79 -23.08 3.54
CA ALA A 218 -0.17 -22.64 2.28
C ALA A 218 0.67 -21.34 2.38
N PRO A 219 1.78 -21.36 3.15
CA PRO A 219 2.76 -20.29 3.12
C PRO A 219 3.47 -20.20 1.76
N PRO A 220 4.02 -19.02 1.40
CA PRO A 220 4.89 -18.88 0.24
C PRO A 220 6.21 -19.64 0.46
N ARG A 221 6.94 -19.88 -0.62
CA ARG A 221 8.28 -20.52 -0.54
C ARG A 221 9.31 -19.64 0.17
N SER A 222 9.20 -18.34 -0.01
CA SER A 222 10.07 -17.32 0.58
C SER A 222 9.33 -16.00 0.59
N MET A 223 9.45 -15.24 1.66
CA MET A 223 8.83 -13.92 1.77
C MET A 223 9.77 -12.91 2.43
N GLU A 224 9.76 -11.67 1.93
CA GLU A 224 10.25 -10.50 2.65
C GLU A 224 9.12 -9.93 3.50
N LEU A 225 9.35 -9.85 4.82
CA LEU A 225 8.44 -9.23 5.76
C LEU A 225 9.03 -7.90 6.22
N VAL A 226 8.30 -6.81 5.96
CA VAL A 226 8.62 -5.47 6.46
C VAL A 226 7.60 -5.10 7.52
N ILE A 227 8.06 -4.79 8.73
CA ILE A 227 7.22 -4.40 9.86
C ILE A 227 7.59 -2.98 10.24
N ARG A 228 6.62 -2.07 10.20
CA ARG A 228 6.79 -0.74 10.77
C ARG A 228 6.50 -0.80 12.27
N VAL A 229 7.46 -0.41 13.07
CA VAL A 229 7.35 -0.38 14.54
C VAL A 229 7.51 1.08 14.95
N ALA A 230 6.51 1.65 15.63
CA ALA A 230 6.81 2.82 16.44
C ALA A 230 6.79 2.38 17.88
N ILE A 231 7.86 2.74 18.58
CA ILE A 231 8.00 2.46 19.98
C ILE A 231 7.70 3.80 20.64
N THR A 232 6.72 3.84 21.51
CA THR A 232 6.45 5.04 22.31
C THR A 232 6.89 4.73 23.73
N SER A 233 7.61 5.66 24.35
CA SER A 233 8.25 5.50 25.68
C SER A 233 7.31 5.10 26.82
N ASN A 234 5.99 5.10 26.59
CA ASN A 234 4.94 4.86 27.57
C ASN A 234 4.14 3.55 27.36
N MET A 235 4.37 2.78 26.29
CA MET A 235 3.42 1.71 25.89
C MET A 235 3.98 0.29 25.82
N MET A 236 5.30 0.10 25.88
CA MET A 236 5.89 -1.23 25.73
C MET A 236 7.13 -1.38 26.61
N GLU A 237 7.15 -2.39 27.48
CA GLU A 237 8.39 -2.83 28.12
C GLU A 237 9.29 -3.40 27.02
N SER A 238 10.59 -3.07 27.01
CA SER A 238 11.53 -3.50 25.96
C SER A 238 11.59 -5.03 25.77
N THR A 239 11.14 -5.78 26.78
CA THR A 239 11.04 -7.24 26.83
C THR A 239 9.91 -7.84 25.99
N ASP A 240 8.86 -7.08 25.68
CA ASP A 240 7.70 -7.59 24.92
C ASP A 240 8.04 -7.82 23.44
N ILE A 241 8.90 -6.96 22.87
CA ILE A 241 9.26 -7.00 21.45
C ILE A 241 9.97 -8.33 21.09
N PRO A 242 11.03 -8.78 21.81
CA PRO A 242 11.64 -10.09 21.58
C PRO A 242 10.66 -11.25 21.68
N CYS A 243 9.79 -11.22 22.69
CA CYS A 243 8.84 -12.30 22.91
C CYS A 243 7.87 -12.41 21.73
N ALA A 244 7.36 -11.27 21.28
CA ALA A 244 6.46 -11.18 20.17
C ALA A 244 7.13 -11.59 18.84
N LEU A 245 8.36 -11.13 18.60
CA LEU A 245 9.13 -11.54 17.42
C LEU A 245 9.51 -13.02 17.43
N ARG A 246 9.78 -13.59 18.61
CA ARG A 246 10.00 -15.03 18.76
C ARG A 246 8.76 -15.81 18.33
N VAL A 247 7.59 -15.42 18.82
CA VAL A 247 6.32 -16.06 18.45
C VAL A 247 6.07 -15.93 16.94
N LEU A 248 6.33 -14.74 16.38
CA LEU A 248 6.22 -14.50 14.95
C LEU A 248 7.17 -15.42 14.17
N GLY A 249 8.46 -15.45 14.50
CA GLY A 249 9.46 -16.26 13.79
C GLY A 249 9.14 -17.75 13.77
N GLN A 250 8.58 -18.27 14.87
CA GLN A 250 8.11 -19.66 14.96
C GLN A 250 6.89 -19.92 14.05
N ALA A 251 5.98 -18.96 13.92
CA ALA A 251 4.79 -19.09 13.10
C ALA A 251 5.05 -18.87 11.60
N VAL A 252 6.10 -18.13 11.24
CA VAL A 252 6.40 -17.76 9.85
C VAL A 252 7.78 -18.24 9.40
N PRO A 253 8.04 -19.57 9.41
CA PRO A 253 9.36 -20.10 9.10
C PRO A 253 9.82 -19.82 7.66
N TYR A 254 8.92 -19.41 6.77
CA TYR A 254 9.19 -19.08 5.36
C TYR A 254 9.68 -17.64 5.12
N VAL A 255 9.75 -16.81 6.17
CA VAL A 255 10.34 -15.47 6.05
C VAL A 255 11.85 -15.58 5.87
N THR A 256 12.33 -15.11 4.73
CA THR A 256 13.76 -15.13 4.37
C THR A 256 14.43 -13.78 4.55
N SER A 257 13.65 -12.70 4.56
CA SER A 257 14.13 -11.35 4.83
C SER A 257 13.18 -10.66 5.81
N LEU A 258 13.72 -10.12 6.90
CA LEU A 258 12.96 -9.36 7.88
C LEU A 258 13.53 -7.93 7.95
N ARG A 259 12.68 -6.95 7.64
CA ARG A 259 13.03 -5.54 7.82
C ARG A 259 12.12 -4.93 8.88
N MET A 260 12.72 -4.25 9.85
CA MET A 260 11.99 -3.49 10.86
C MET A 260 12.31 -2.01 10.68
N ASP A 261 11.28 -1.23 10.37
CA ASP A 261 11.37 0.22 10.25
C ASP A 261 10.92 0.82 11.59
N ILE A 262 11.88 1.33 12.38
CA ILE A 262 11.62 1.89 13.70
C ILE A 262 11.49 3.40 13.59
N TYR A 263 10.37 3.92 14.09
CA TYR A 263 10.06 5.34 14.16
C TYR A 263 10.00 5.76 15.64
N ASP A 264 11.13 6.19 16.20
CA ASP A 264 11.22 6.88 17.49
C ASP A 264 12.60 7.55 17.65
N GLU A 265 12.66 8.64 18.42
CA GLU A 265 13.88 9.40 18.70
C GLU A 265 14.54 9.01 20.04
N LEU A 266 13.85 8.23 20.89
CA LEU A 266 14.19 8.14 22.31
C LEU A 266 14.89 6.84 22.75
N ILE A 267 15.08 5.86 21.87
CA ILE A 267 15.63 4.56 22.27
C ILE A 267 17.08 4.41 21.84
N ASP A 268 17.92 3.94 22.78
CA ASP A 268 19.29 3.58 22.48
C ASP A 268 19.33 2.45 21.44
N GLN A 269 19.91 2.77 20.28
CA GLN A 269 20.07 1.85 19.16
C GLN A 269 20.79 0.56 19.57
N GLY A 270 21.72 0.65 20.53
CA GLY A 270 22.48 -0.50 21.03
C GLY A 270 21.62 -1.54 21.74
N GLU A 271 20.75 -1.09 22.65
CA GLU A 271 19.85 -1.97 23.42
C GLU A 271 18.87 -2.70 22.50
N LEU A 272 18.27 -1.98 21.54
CA LEU A 272 17.34 -2.57 20.57
C LEU A 272 18.03 -3.61 19.70
N GLN A 273 19.23 -3.31 19.19
CA GLN A 273 19.94 -4.24 18.31
C GLN A 273 20.27 -5.57 19.03
N TYR A 274 20.70 -5.52 20.29
CA TYR A 274 20.94 -6.72 21.09
C TYR A 274 19.65 -7.54 21.30
N THR A 275 18.59 -6.83 21.70
CA THR A 275 17.25 -7.36 21.94
C THR A 275 16.70 -8.06 20.70
N PHE A 276 16.81 -7.45 19.52
CA PHE A 276 16.41 -8.04 18.24
C PHE A 276 17.25 -9.27 17.87
N THR A 277 18.57 -9.18 17.99
CA THR A 277 19.49 -10.27 17.60
C THR A 277 19.12 -11.59 18.29
N SER A 278 18.73 -11.54 19.57
CA SER A 278 18.28 -12.72 20.30
C SER A 278 17.01 -13.35 19.71
N ALA A 279 16.04 -12.53 19.27
CA ALA A 279 14.77 -12.99 18.71
C ALA A 279 14.91 -13.52 17.28
N LEU A 280 15.86 -12.99 16.49
CA LEU A 280 16.09 -13.39 15.09
C LEU A 280 16.44 -14.87 14.93
N SER A 281 17.04 -15.49 15.94
CA SER A 281 17.34 -16.93 15.97
C SER A 281 16.09 -17.83 15.80
N ASN A 282 14.89 -17.29 16.03
CA ASN A 282 13.63 -18.01 15.88
C ASN A 282 13.09 -18.04 14.44
N PHE A 283 13.76 -17.38 13.49
CA PHE A 283 13.40 -17.42 12.07
C PHE A 283 14.35 -18.38 11.34
N PRO A 284 13.99 -19.67 11.18
CA PRO A 284 14.92 -20.71 10.73
C PRO A 284 15.48 -20.49 9.32
N ASN A 285 14.76 -19.78 8.45
CA ASN A 285 15.17 -19.53 7.07
C ASN A 285 15.60 -18.07 6.81
N LEU A 286 15.79 -17.27 7.86
CA LEU A 286 16.18 -15.88 7.73
C LEU A 286 17.60 -15.76 7.17
N LYS A 287 17.72 -15.08 6.03
CA LYS A 287 19.00 -14.81 5.36
C LYS A 287 19.47 -13.39 5.60
N THR A 288 18.51 -12.46 5.59
CA THR A 288 18.78 -11.03 5.74
C THR A 288 17.88 -10.45 6.80
N SER A 289 18.46 -9.65 7.68
CA SER A 289 17.73 -8.84 8.65
C SER A 289 18.25 -7.42 8.59
N ALA A 290 17.34 -6.45 8.55
CA ALA A 290 17.69 -5.04 8.62
C ALA A 290 16.80 -4.35 9.65
N VAL A 291 17.41 -3.54 10.50
CA VAL A 291 16.69 -2.59 11.36
C VAL A 291 17.07 -1.22 10.86
N THR A 292 16.10 -0.48 10.34
CA THR A 292 16.30 0.90 9.90
C THR A 292 15.58 1.84 10.83
N PHE A 293 16.32 2.81 11.35
CA PHE A 293 15.80 3.88 12.18
C PHE A 293 15.50 5.06 11.27
N ASN A 294 14.23 5.42 11.17
CA ASN A 294 13.82 6.57 10.38
C ASN A 294 13.48 7.68 11.37
N PRO A 295 14.15 8.85 11.30
CA PRO A 295 13.72 9.99 12.09
C PRO A 295 12.29 10.34 11.68
N THR A 296 11.45 10.69 12.66
CA THR A 296 10.07 11.08 12.39
C THR A 296 10.08 12.42 11.66
N THR A 297 10.19 12.38 10.32
CA THR A 297 9.98 13.57 9.51
C THR A 297 8.49 13.90 9.53
N SER A 298 8.16 15.19 9.62
CA SER A 298 6.78 15.67 9.79
C SER A 298 5.78 15.13 8.76
N ASP A 299 6.27 14.80 7.56
CA ASP A 299 5.44 14.44 6.42
C ASP A 299 5.01 12.95 6.48
N GLU A 300 5.77 12.08 7.14
CA GLU A 300 5.37 10.67 7.34
C GLU A 300 4.32 10.50 8.46
N TYR A 301 4.20 11.49 9.35
CA TYR A 301 3.23 11.45 10.45
C TYR A 301 1.79 11.64 9.94
N ILE A 302 1.60 12.46 8.91
CA ILE A 302 0.27 12.81 8.38
C ILE A 302 -0.48 11.57 7.86
N HIS A 303 0.23 10.60 7.27
CA HIS A 303 -0.38 9.38 6.72
C HIS A 303 -0.79 8.34 7.79
N ASN A 304 -0.27 8.42 9.02
CA ASN A 304 -0.62 7.49 10.10
C ASN A 304 -1.43 8.15 11.24
N SER A 305 -1.43 9.48 11.35
CA SER A 305 -2.04 10.19 12.49
C SER A 305 -3.54 10.43 12.38
N ALA A 306 -4.13 10.35 11.18
CA ALA A 306 -5.57 10.46 11.00
C ALA A 306 -6.33 9.39 11.82
N GLN A 307 -5.73 8.23 12.05
CA GLN A 307 -6.30 7.17 12.89
C GLN A 307 -6.12 7.42 14.40
N VAL A 308 -5.14 8.22 14.83
CA VAL A 308 -4.79 8.45 16.25
C VAL A 308 -5.41 9.73 16.81
N GLN A 309 -5.64 10.77 15.99
CA GLN A 309 -6.23 12.02 16.48
C GLN A 309 -7.76 11.93 16.69
N GLN A 310 -8.48 11.08 15.94
CA GLN A 310 -9.93 10.92 16.14
C GLN A 310 -10.30 10.03 17.33
N THR A 311 -9.39 9.23 17.87
CA THR A 311 -9.69 8.44 19.07
C THR A 311 -9.76 9.31 20.34
N ARG A 312 -9.27 10.56 20.33
CA ARG A 312 -9.33 11.43 21.53
C ARG A 312 -10.64 12.21 21.69
N VAL A 313 -11.49 12.27 20.67
CA VAL A 313 -12.80 12.94 20.78
C VAL A 313 -13.88 11.86 20.92
N SER A 314 -14.16 11.50 22.18
CA SER A 314 -15.17 10.52 22.66
C SER A 314 -14.71 9.06 22.85
N LEU A 315 -13.69 8.85 23.68
CA LEU A 315 -13.20 7.52 24.11
C LEU A 315 -14.00 6.87 25.26
N ASN A 316 -15.21 7.34 25.59
CA ASN A 316 -15.99 6.82 26.72
C ASN A 316 -17.11 5.82 26.35
N THR A 317 -17.33 5.50 25.07
CA THR A 317 -18.46 4.61 24.67
C THR A 317 -18.12 3.47 23.70
N ASN A 318 -16.92 3.40 23.09
CA ASN A 318 -16.60 2.41 22.05
C ASN A 318 -15.58 1.32 22.45
N THR A 319 -15.08 1.29 23.68
CA THR A 319 -14.18 0.21 24.13
C THR A 319 -14.87 -1.16 24.14
N ASN A 320 -16.19 -1.21 24.31
CA ASN A 320 -16.95 -2.46 24.39
C ASN A 320 -17.16 -3.16 23.04
N THR A 321 -17.15 -2.43 21.93
CA THR A 321 -17.32 -3.02 20.59
C THR A 321 -16.00 -3.57 20.07
N LEU A 322 -14.87 -2.90 20.32
CA LEU A 322 -13.56 -3.39 19.94
C LEU A 322 -13.17 -4.65 20.73
N THR A 323 -13.45 -4.68 22.05
CA THR A 323 -13.25 -5.90 22.86
C THR A 323 -14.18 -7.02 22.42
N SER A 324 -15.43 -6.72 22.05
CA SER A 324 -16.37 -7.72 21.48
C SER A 324 -15.85 -8.31 20.16
N VAL A 325 -15.37 -7.48 19.23
CA VAL A 325 -14.80 -7.97 17.96
C VAL A 325 -13.52 -8.78 18.21
N GLN A 326 -12.66 -8.34 19.12
CA GLN A 326 -11.47 -9.09 19.54
C GLN A 326 -11.83 -10.44 20.18
N ASP A 327 -12.82 -10.49 21.07
CA ASP A 327 -13.29 -11.73 21.68
C ASP A 327 -13.87 -12.67 20.63
N THR A 328 -14.57 -12.13 19.63
CA THR A 328 -15.09 -12.93 18.51
C THR A 328 -13.96 -13.50 17.67
N LEU A 329 -12.91 -12.71 17.37
CA LEU A 329 -11.74 -13.16 16.60
C LEU A 329 -10.93 -14.21 17.36
N ILE A 330 -10.74 -14.04 18.67
CA ILE A 330 -10.06 -15.03 19.53
C ILE A 330 -10.89 -16.32 19.59
N LYS A 331 -12.22 -16.23 19.74
CA LYS A 331 -13.11 -17.40 19.71
C LYS A 331 -13.07 -18.12 18.35
N LEU A 332 -13.09 -17.38 17.24
CA LEU A 332 -12.99 -17.94 15.89
C LEU A 332 -11.66 -18.66 15.68
N SER A 333 -10.55 -18.02 16.05
CA SER A 333 -9.21 -18.61 15.99
C SER A 333 -9.13 -19.92 16.79
N ASN A 334 -9.59 -19.90 18.04
CA ASN A 334 -9.62 -21.10 18.89
C ASN A 334 -10.53 -22.21 18.33
N THR A 335 -11.61 -21.84 17.63
CA THR A 335 -12.52 -22.81 16.99
C THR A 335 -11.89 -23.43 15.75
N LEU A 336 -11.19 -22.63 14.95
CA LEU A 336 -10.44 -23.12 13.78
C LEU A 336 -9.31 -24.07 14.18
N ILE A 337 -8.59 -23.78 15.26
CA ILE A 337 -7.56 -24.68 15.82
C ILE A 337 -8.19 -26.02 16.23
N LYS A 338 -9.30 -25.99 16.99
CA LYS A 338 -10.02 -27.22 17.39
C LYS A 338 -10.54 -28.03 16.19
N LEU A 339 -11.02 -27.36 15.14
CA LEU A 339 -11.49 -28.02 13.93
C LEU A 339 -10.32 -28.66 13.17
N SER A 340 -9.19 -27.97 13.05
CA SER A 340 -7.95 -28.51 12.47
C SER A 340 -7.49 -29.78 13.21
N ASP A 341 -7.44 -29.74 14.54
CA ASP A 341 -7.06 -30.90 15.36
C ASP A 341 -8.05 -32.07 15.22
N THR A 342 -9.33 -31.76 15.03
CA THR A 342 -10.36 -32.79 14.82
C THR A 342 -10.20 -33.43 13.45
N VAL A 343 -9.99 -32.64 12.38
CA VAL A 343 -9.76 -33.18 11.03
C VAL A 343 -8.50 -34.04 10.99
N LEU A 344 -7.42 -33.64 11.66
CA LEU A 344 -6.18 -34.41 11.74
C LEU A 344 -6.37 -35.79 12.40
N LYS A 345 -7.28 -35.90 13.38
CA LYS A 345 -7.58 -37.18 14.05
C LYS A 345 -8.38 -38.14 13.15
N TRP A 346 -9.13 -37.62 12.19
CA TRP A 346 -9.95 -38.43 11.28
C TRP A 346 -9.16 -38.96 10.10
N THR A 347 -8.02 -38.34 9.76
CA THR A 347 -7.14 -38.80 8.67
C THR A 347 -6.10 -39.84 9.10
N THR A 348 -6.02 -40.15 10.39
CA THR A 348 -5.12 -41.18 10.97
C THR A 348 -5.79 -42.53 11.22
N PHE A 349 -7.02 -42.74 10.77
CA PHE A 349 -7.70 -44.03 10.68
C PHE A 349 -7.81 -44.44 9.22
#